data_AF-A0A7V7WHJ4-F1
#
_entry.id   AF-A0A7V7WHJ4-F1
#
_cell.length_a   1.000
_cell.length_b   1.000
_cell.length_c   1.000
_cell.angle_alpha   90.00
_cell.angle_beta   90.00
_cell.angle_gamma   90.00
#
_symmetry.space_group_name_H-M   'P 1'
#
loop_
_entity.id
_entity.type
_entity.pdbx_description
1 polymer ?
#
loop_
_entity_poly.entity_id
_entity_poly.type
_entity_poly.pdbx_seq_one_letter_code
_entity_poly.pdbx_strand_id
1 'polypeptide(L)'
;TGRQNVTMAGHLLGCSSEEIEELMPRIERFAEIGPYFDQPTRVYSSGMHMRLGFSVATARQPDVLIVDEALAVGDAYFRVKCYQRIKELRDRGAALLLVSHSPSDIVTHCERAILLREGRIAADGSSRVVTNLYLDQLFGKPEAPAAEDAEDQTADLSAFVQGDAEAFSARPGYNKEEHRWGHGGAAILDYLTISGGEKYPSRVEGNALTDFYFKVRFERDFDAIVPGFLIKTLEGGFLYGTNSYLSSEGREMLAAKAGEVKVFRFTMPLALNEGHYLISFGISSGQGGGELTPLDRRYDSVLVHVGRASPFWGMVDLQASFGVAEAGSANS
;
A
#
# COMPACT_ATOMS: atom_id res chain seq x y z
N THR A 1 28.16 -25.24 -15.79
CA THR A 1 28.10 -23.77 -15.90
C THR A 1 26.65 -23.32 -16.00
N GLY A 2 26.37 -22.01 -15.98
CA GLY A 2 25.01 -21.50 -16.26
C GLY A 2 24.47 -21.99 -17.59
N ARG A 3 25.27 -21.91 -18.66
CA ARG A 3 24.94 -22.43 -20.00
C ARG A 3 24.48 -23.90 -19.99
N GLN A 4 25.23 -24.77 -19.30
CA GLN A 4 24.86 -26.19 -19.18
C GLN A 4 23.56 -26.39 -18.38
N ASN A 5 23.30 -25.55 -17.38
CA ASN A 5 22.04 -25.60 -16.62
C ASN A 5 20.86 -25.13 -17.47
N VAL A 6 21.05 -24.12 -18.32
CA VAL A 6 20.04 -23.69 -19.30
C VAL A 6 19.68 -24.84 -20.23
N THR A 7 20.67 -25.52 -20.79
CA THR A 7 20.44 -26.68 -21.67
C THR A 7 19.70 -27.81 -20.94
N MET A 8 20.15 -28.17 -19.74
CA MET A 8 19.51 -29.23 -18.95
C MET A 8 18.06 -28.87 -18.60
N ALA A 9 17.82 -27.66 -18.08
CA ALA A 9 16.49 -27.20 -17.71
C ALA A 9 15.58 -27.05 -18.94
N GLY A 10 16.10 -26.58 -20.08
CA GLY A 10 15.36 -26.50 -21.34
C GLY A 10 14.84 -27.87 -21.79
N HIS A 11 15.68 -28.90 -21.71
CA HIS A 11 15.24 -30.27 -22.02
C HIS A 11 14.17 -30.78 -21.06
N LEU A 12 14.29 -30.48 -19.76
CA LEU A 12 13.26 -30.83 -18.77
C LEU A 12 11.93 -30.11 -19.02
N LEU A 13 11.97 -28.91 -19.63
CA LEU A 13 10.80 -28.15 -20.07
C LEU A 13 10.27 -28.59 -21.44
N GLY A 14 10.85 -29.64 -22.05
CA GLY A 14 10.41 -30.22 -23.31
C GLY A 14 10.93 -29.51 -24.57
N CYS A 15 11.99 -28.70 -24.46
CA CYS A 15 12.62 -28.08 -25.63
C CYS A 15 13.59 -29.05 -26.34
N SER A 16 13.61 -28.97 -27.67
CA SER A 16 14.63 -29.61 -28.51
C SER A 16 15.99 -28.91 -28.34
N SER A 17 17.08 -29.57 -28.74
CA SER A 17 18.42 -28.97 -28.70
C SER A 17 18.51 -27.72 -29.60
N GLU A 18 17.85 -27.75 -30.76
CA GLU A 18 17.80 -26.62 -31.70
C GLU A 18 17.06 -25.43 -31.09
N GLU A 19 15.90 -25.67 -30.46
CA GLU A 19 15.13 -24.61 -29.78
C GLU A 19 15.94 -23.99 -28.62
N ILE A 20 16.67 -24.80 -27.86
CA ILE A 20 17.52 -24.31 -26.77
C ILE A 20 18.64 -23.42 -27.31
N GLU A 21 19.27 -23.82 -28.42
CA GLU A 21 20.33 -23.05 -29.06
C GLU A 21 19.82 -21.69 -29.55
N GLU A 22 18.63 -21.65 -30.16
CA GLU A 22 17.96 -20.42 -30.57
C GLU A 22 17.57 -19.51 -29.39
N LEU A 23 17.11 -20.09 -28.28
CA LEU A 23 16.70 -19.35 -27.09
C LEU A 23 17.88 -18.89 -26.24
N MET A 24 19.04 -19.54 -26.33
CA MET A 24 20.21 -19.30 -25.47
C MET A 24 20.62 -17.82 -25.39
N PRO A 25 20.77 -17.07 -26.50
CA PRO A 25 21.16 -15.66 -26.44
C PRO A 25 20.12 -14.77 -25.74
N ARG A 26 18.83 -15.12 -25.86
CA ARG A 26 17.73 -14.39 -25.20
C ARG A 26 17.73 -14.66 -23.69
N ILE A 27 17.98 -15.91 -23.29
CA ILE A 27 18.09 -16.32 -21.89
C ILE A 27 19.27 -15.62 -21.22
N GLU A 28 20.45 -15.66 -21.85
CA GLU A 28 21.67 -15.03 -21.35
C GLU A 28 21.49 -13.52 -21.16
N ARG A 29 20.90 -12.84 -22.17
CA ARG A 29 20.60 -11.41 -22.10
C ARG A 29 19.56 -11.07 -21.04
N PHE A 30 18.54 -11.92 -20.84
CA PHE A 30 17.54 -11.65 -19.81
C PHE A 30 18.13 -11.82 -18.42
N ALA A 31 18.95 -12.85 -18.19
CA ALA A 31 19.51 -13.21 -16.89
C ALA A 31 20.47 -12.15 -16.32
N GLU A 32 21.18 -11.41 -17.17
CA GLU A 32 22.10 -10.33 -16.76
C GLU A 32 23.11 -10.77 -15.69
N ILE A 33 23.59 -12.01 -15.77
CA ILE A 33 24.62 -12.54 -14.86
C ILE A 33 26.05 -12.39 -15.43
N GLY A 34 26.19 -11.80 -16.62
CA GLY A 34 27.46 -11.43 -17.24
C GLY A 34 28.43 -12.62 -17.36
N PRO A 35 29.72 -12.46 -17.02
CA PRO A 35 30.74 -13.50 -17.21
C PRO A 35 30.49 -14.75 -16.36
N TYR A 36 29.64 -14.66 -15.32
CA TYR A 36 29.27 -15.81 -14.52
C TYR A 36 28.43 -16.83 -15.30
N PHE A 37 27.84 -16.46 -16.44
CA PHE A 37 27.04 -17.39 -17.26
C PHE A 37 27.82 -18.67 -17.64
N ASP A 38 29.12 -18.54 -17.88
CA ASP A 38 30.01 -19.66 -18.21
C ASP A 38 30.83 -20.14 -16.99
N GLN A 39 30.49 -19.71 -15.77
CA GLN A 39 31.05 -20.21 -14.52
C GLN A 39 30.19 -21.31 -13.88
N PRO A 40 30.75 -22.17 -13.00
CA PRO A 40 29.97 -23.15 -12.26
C PRO A 40 28.85 -22.53 -11.41
N THR A 41 27.62 -23.06 -11.47
CA THR A 41 26.47 -22.50 -10.73
C THR A 41 26.66 -22.51 -9.22
N ARG A 42 27.50 -23.39 -8.67
CA ARG A 42 27.83 -23.40 -7.23
C ARG A 42 28.41 -22.08 -6.69
N VAL A 43 28.92 -21.20 -7.57
CA VAL A 43 29.46 -19.88 -7.16
C VAL A 43 28.44 -18.75 -7.31
N TYR A 44 27.21 -19.06 -7.73
CA TYR A 44 26.16 -18.05 -7.93
C TYR A 44 25.54 -17.65 -6.60
N SER A 45 25.21 -16.37 -6.46
CA SER A 45 24.31 -15.93 -5.39
C SER A 45 22.89 -16.46 -5.61
N SER A 46 22.05 -16.41 -4.57
CA SER A 46 20.63 -16.78 -4.67
C SER A 46 19.90 -15.96 -5.75
N GLY A 47 20.22 -14.67 -5.86
CA GLY A 47 19.68 -13.80 -6.90
C GLY A 47 20.10 -14.25 -8.31
N MET A 48 21.37 -14.61 -8.52
CA MET A 48 21.83 -15.09 -9.84
C MET A 48 21.16 -16.41 -10.24
N HIS A 49 20.96 -17.33 -9.29
CA HIS A 49 20.19 -18.56 -9.54
C HIS A 49 18.75 -18.26 -9.96
N MET A 50 18.08 -17.38 -9.22
CA MET A 50 16.71 -16.94 -9.53
C MET A 50 16.63 -16.29 -10.91
N ARG A 51 17.56 -15.38 -11.24
CA ARG A 51 17.63 -14.72 -12.55
C ARG A 51 17.73 -15.74 -13.68
N LEU A 52 18.68 -16.68 -13.58
CA LEU A 52 18.87 -17.68 -14.61
C LEU A 52 17.64 -18.60 -14.72
N GLY A 53 17.12 -19.10 -13.60
CA GLY A 53 15.94 -19.95 -13.57
C GLY A 53 14.72 -19.29 -14.20
N PHE A 54 14.42 -18.05 -13.81
CA PHE A 54 13.32 -17.27 -14.38
C PHE A 54 13.53 -16.98 -15.87
N SER A 55 14.77 -16.71 -16.29
CA SER A 55 15.11 -16.48 -17.70
C SER A 55 14.80 -17.69 -18.56
N VAL A 56 15.12 -18.89 -18.07
CA VAL A 56 14.85 -20.16 -18.77
C VAL A 56 13.35 -20.43 -18.78
N ALA A 57 12.68 -20.36 -17.63
CA ALA A 57 11.26 -20.65 -17.50
C ALA A 57 10.36 -19.73 -18.34
N THR A 58 10.82 -18.50 -18.61
CA THR A 58 10.08 -17.50 -19.40
C THR A 58 10.64 -17.31 -20.83
N ALA A 59 11.57 -18.16 -21.26
CA ALA A 59 12.18 -18.08 -22.59
C ALA A 59 11.18 -18.39 -23.71
N ARG A 60 10.24 -19.30 -23.42
CA ARG A 60 9.12 -19.72 -24.29
C ARG A 60 7.80 -19.23 -23.70
N GLN A 61 6.76 -19.20 -24.53
CA GLN A 61 5.37 -18.99 -24.08
C GLN A 61 4.86 -20.25 -23.37
N PRO A 62 4.55 -20.21 -22.06
CA PRO A 62 3.91 -21.31 -21.36
C PRO A 62 2.39 -21.18 -21.43
N ASP A 63 1.68 -22.30 -21.27
CA ASP A 63 0.23 -22.28 -21.03
C ASP A 63 -0.07 -21.76 -19.61
N VAL A 64 0.72 -22.22 -18.63
CA VAL A 64 0.64 -21.80 -17.22
C VAL A 64 2.05 -21.50 -16.70
N LEU A 65 2.25 -20.31 -16.16
CA LEU A 65 3.46 -19.91 -15.45
C LEU A 65 3.19 -19.94 -13.94
N ILE A 66 3.95 -20.75 -13.21
CA ILE A 66 3.89 -20.83 -11.75
C ILE A 66 5.10 -20.10 -11.17
N VAL A 67 4.85 -19.16 -10.26
CA VAL A 67 5.88 -18.38 -9.59
C VAL A 67 5.68 -18.50 -8.08
N ASP A 68 6.60 -19.19 -7.43
CA ASP A 68 6.54 -19.45 -5.98
C ASP A 68 7.65 -18.72 -5.24
N GLU A 69 7.30 -17.57 -4.65
CA GLU A 69 8.18 -16.65 -3.89
C GLU A 69 9.50 -16.23 -4.58
N ALA A 70 9.69 -16.61 -5.84
CA ALA A 70 10.95 -16.44 -6.54
C ALA A 70 11.27 -14.97 -6.80
N LEU A 71 10.26 -14.12 -6.98
CA LEU A 71 10.45 -12.70 -7.33
C LEU A 71 10.87 -11.82 -6.15
N ALA A 72 10.83 -12.35 -4.92
CA ALA A 72 11.31 -11.65 -3.74
C ALA A 72 12.86 -11.66 -3.66
N VAL A 73 13.51 -12.60 -4.35
CA VAL A 73 14.97 -12.80 -4.33
C VAL A 73 15.62 -12.11 -5.53
N GLY A 74 15.97 -10.84 -5.38
CA GLY A 74 16.64 -10.07 -6.43
C GLY A 74 16.67 -8.58 -6.11
N ASP A 75 17.42 -7.80 -6.90
CA ASP A 75 17.32 -6.34 -6.80
C ASP A 75 15.99 -5.84 -7.40
N ALA A 76 15.61 -4.61 -7.00
CA ALA A 76 14.35 -4.00 -7.40
C ALA A 76 14.21 -3.86 -8.93
N TYR A 77 15.31 -3.63 -9.64
CA TYR A 77 15.31 -3.45 -11.10
C TYR A 77 14.97 -4.76 -11.81
N PHE A 78 15.59 -5.87 -11.40
CA PHE A 78 15.30 -7.18 -11.97
C PHE A 78 13.87 -7.64 -11.65
N ARG A 79 13.35 -7.30 -10.48
CA ARG A 79 11.95 -7.60 -10.11
C ARG A 79 10.96 -6.90 -11.05
N VAL A 80 11.18 -5.61 -11.34
CA VAL A 80 10.37 -4.87 -12.32
C VAL A 80 10.42 -5.54 -13.70
N LYS A 81 11.61 -5.96 -14.14
CA LYS A 81 11.82 -6.68 -15.40
C LYS A 81 11.07 -8.02 -15.44
N CYS A 82 11.05 -8.76 -14.34
CA CYS A 82 10.30 -10.01 -14.22
C CYS A 82 8.79 -9.77 -14.36
N TYR A 83 8.25 -8.78 -13.65
CA TYR A 83 6.83 -8.46 -13.73
C TYR A 83 6.40 -7.94 -15.11
N GLN A 84 7.27 -7.20 -15.80
CA GLN A 84 7.06 -6.83 -17.20
C GLN A 84 6.99 -8.08 -18.09
N ARG A 85 7.94 -9.00 -17.96
CA ARG A 85 7.92 -10.28 -18.70
C ARG A 85 6.67 -11.11 -18.41
N ILE A 86 6.24 -11.17 -17.16
CA ILE A 86 5.01 -11.88 -16.76
C ILE A 86 3.79 -11.25 -17.44
N LYS A 87 3.70 -9.92 -17.43
CA LYS A 87 2.63 -9.20 -18.11
C LYS A 87 2.61 -9.51 -19.62
N GLU A 88 3.77 -9.46 -20.29
CA GLU A 88 3.89 -9.82 -21.71
C GLU A 88 3.46 -11.27 -22.02
N LEU A 89 3.76 -12.22 -21.12
CA LEU A 89 3.34 -13.61 -21.28
C LEU A 89 1.83 -13.75 -21.12
N ARG A 90 1.25 -13.07 -20.12
CA ARG A 90 -0.18 -13.06 -19.83
C ARG A 90 -0.98 -12.40 -20.96
N ASP A 91 -0.50 -11.28 -21.47
CA ASP A 91 -1.14 -10.57 -22.60
C ASP A 91 -1.15 -11.43 -23.88
N ARG A 92 -0.25 -12.42 -23.97
CA ARG A 92 -0.23 -13.46 -25.02
C ARG A 92 -1.01 -14.73 -24.69
N GLY A 93 -1.77 -14.74 -23.58
CA GLY A 93 -2.67 -15.82 -23.21
C GLY A 93 -2.14 -16.82 -22.18
N ALA A 94 -0.96 -16.61 -21.59
CA ALA A 94 -0.48 -17.46 -20.50
C ALA A 94 -1.29 -17.21 -19.22
N ALA A 95 -1.68 -18.27 -18.51
CA ALA A 95 -2.20 -18.15 -17.16
C ALA A 95 -1.04 -17.98 -16.16
N LEU A 96 -1.21 -17.12 -15.16
CA LEU A 96 -0.25 -16.94 -14.07
C LEU A 96 -0.81 -17.52 -12.77
N LEU A 97 -0.05 -18.39 -12.12
CA LEU A 97 -0.25 -18.77 -10.73
C LEU A 97 0.89 -18.17 -9.89
N LEU A 98 0.56 -17.19 -9.06
CA LEU A 98 1.52 -16.50 -8.20
C LEU A 98 1.30 -16.88 -6.74
N VAL A 99 2.35 -17.32 -6.08
CA VAL A 99 2.41 -17.54 -4.62
C VAL A 99 3.32 -16.47 -4.03
N SER A 100 2.79 -15.69 -3.10
CA SER A 100 3.52 -14.60 -2.45
C SER A 100 2.93 -14.32 -1.07
N HIS A 101 3.80 -14.01 -0.11
CA HIS A 101 3.42 -13.48 1.19
C HIS A 101 3.21 -11.95 1.17
N SER A 102 3.37 -11.30 0.01
CA SER A 102 3.16 -9.85 -0.18
C SER A 102 1.75 -9.56 -0.72
N PRO A 103 0.83 -9.03 0.10
CA PRO A 103 -0.48 -8.54 -0.32
C PRO A 103 -0.46 -7.66 -1.57
N SER A 104 0.50 -6.72 -1.64
CA SER A 104 0.59 -5.76 -2.75
C SER A 104 0.88 -6.45 -4.07
N ASP A 105 1.70 -7.50 -4.07
CA ASP A 105 2.08 -8.23 -5.28
C ASP A 105 0.88 -9.01 -5.83
N ILE A 106 0.10 -9.63 -4.93
CA ILE A 106 -1.13 -10.34 -5.30
C ILE A 106 -2.16 -9.39 -5.87
N VAL A 107 -2.43 -8.26 -5.21
CA VAL A 107 -3.42 -7.26 -5.67
C VAL A 107 -3.00 -6.62 -7.00
N THR A 108 -1.70 -6.37 -7.20
CA THR A 108 -1.19 -5.71 -8.42
C THR A 108 -1.20 -6.65 -9.63
N HIS A 109 -0.89 -7.94 -9.43
CA HIS A 109 -0.61 -8.85 -10.53
C HIS A 109 -1.68 -9.92 -10.76
N CYS A 110 -2.62 -10.12 -9.83
CA CYS A 110 -3.66 -11.14 -9.91
C CYS A 110 -5.07 -10.53 -9.85
N GLU A 111 -6.00 -11.10 -10.61
CA GLU A 111 -7.43 -10.72 -10.58
C GLU A 111 -8.19 -11.50 -9.51
N ARG A 112 -7.82 -12.77 -9.34
CA ARG A 112 -8.39 -13.73 -8.39
C ARG A 112 -7.28 -14.25 -7.48
N ALA A 113 -7.59 -14.53 -6.22
CA ALA A 113 -6.68 -15.18 -5.29
C ALA A 113 -7.40 -16.29 -4.53
N ILE A 114 -6.60 -17.22 -4.00
CA ILE A 114 -7.06 -18.31 -3.14
C ILE A 114 -6.26 -18.24 -1.85
N LEU A 115 -6.95 -18.15 -0.72
CA LEU A 115 -6.33 -18.23 0.60
C LEU A 115 -6.35 -19.70 1.05
N LEU A 116 -5.17 -20.24 1.30
CA LEU A 116 -5.00 -21.57 1.87
C LEU A 116 -4.76 -21.48 3.38
N ARG A 117 -5.40 -22.37 4.13
CA ARG A 117 -5.21 -22.54 5.57
C ARG A 117 -5.24 -24.02 5.91
N GLU A 118 -4.22 -24.50 6.62
CA GLU A 118 -4.13 -25.91 7.07
C GLU A 118 -4.39 -26.91 5.92
N GLY A 119 -3.91 -26.58 4.71
CA GLY A 119 -4.09 -27.40 3.50
C GLY A 119 -5.48 -27.33 2.86
N ARG A 120 -6.37 -26.42 3.29
CA ARG A 120 -7.72 -26.23 2.74
C ARG A 120 -7.90 -24.82 2.18
N ILE A 121 -8.77 -24.68 1.20
CA ILE A 121 -9.18 -23.36 0.69
C ILE A 121 -10.07 -22.70 1.75
N ALA A 122 -9.56 -21.63 2.34
CA ALA A 122 -10.29 -20.82 3.32
C ALA A 122 -11.09 -19.69 2.66
N ALA A 123 -10.60 -19.15 1.54
CA ALA A 123 -11.31 -18.17 0.73
C ALA A 123 -10.88 -18.24 -0.73
N ASP A 124 -11.80 -17.87 -1.63
CA ASP A 124 -11.61 -17.85 -3.07
C ASP A 124 -12.46 -16.72 -3.65
N GLY A 125 -11.82 -15.80 -4.36
CA GLY A 125 -12.48 -14.60 -4.85
C GLY A 125 -11.51 -13.60 -5.44
N SER A 126 -11.92 -12.33 -5.55
CA SER A 126 -11.05 -11.28 -6.06
C SER A 126 -9.79 -11.15 -5.19
N SER A 127 -8.67 -10.82 -5.83
CA SER A 127 -7.38 -10.68 -5.13
C SER A 127 -7.46 -9.73 -3.93
N ARG A 128 -8.18 -8.60 -4.05
CA ARG A 128 -8.40 -7.65 -2.96
C ARG A 128 -9.14 -8.26 -1.77
N VAL A 129 -10.30 -8.89 -2.01
CA VAL A 129 -11.12 -9.46 -0.94
C VAL A 129 -10.36 -10.55 -0.19
N VAL A 130 -9.72 -11.45 -0.94
CA VAL A 130 -9.00 -12.59 -0.35
C VAL A 130 -7.75 -12.14 0.40
N THR A 131 -7.04 -11.12 -0.12
CA THR A 131 -5.87 -10.55 0.56
C THR A 131 -6.27 -9.82 1.85
N ASN A 132 -7.42 -9.13 1.86
CA ASN A 132 -7.98 -8.58 3.09
C ASN A 132 -8.31 -9.69 4.10
N LEU A 133 -8.93 -10.80 3.67
CA LEU A 133 -9.18 -11.95 4.54
C LEU A 133 -7.90 -12.60 5.08
N TYR A 134 -6.82 -12.61 4.29
CA TYR A 134 -5.51 -13.08 4.73
C TYR A 134 -4.93 -12.18 5.83
N LEU A 135 -5.00 -10.87 5.62
CA LEU A 135 -4.61 -9.87 6.62
C LEU A 135 -5.48 -10.00 7.88
N ASP A 136 -6.79 -10.18 7.73
CA ASP A 136 -7.74 -10.44 8.83
C ASP A 136 -7.38 -11.71 9.62
N GLN A 137 -6.80 -12.74 9.00
CA GLN A 137 -6.39 -13.97 9.71
C GLN A 137 -5.06 -13.80 10.43
N LEU A 138 -4.14 -13.04 9.85
CA LEU A 138 -2.87 -12.69 10.50
C LEU A 138 -3.08 -11.75 11.69
N PHE A 139 -4.13 -10.90 11.65
CA PHE A 139 -4.32 -9.81 12.60
C PHE A 139 -5.66 -9.81 13.38
N GLY A 140 -6.60 -10.73 13.10
CA GLY A 140 -7.88 -10.95 13.80
C GLY A 140 -9.11 -10.19 13.23
N LYS A 141 -10.35 -10.69 13.46
CA LYS A 141 -11.62 -10.19 12.86
C LYS A 141 -12.71 -9.83 13.91
N PRO A 142 -13.53 -8.78 13.70
CA PRO A 142 -14.96 -8.82 14.08
C PRO A 142 -15.97 -8.13 13.10
N GLU A 143 -17.27 -8.36 13.34
CA GLU A 143 -18.47 -7.92 12.59
C GLU A 143 -18.91 -6.46 12.84
N ALA A 144 -19.68 -5.89 11.89
CA ALA A 144 -20.25 -4.53 11.92
C ALA A 144 -21.80 -4.53 11.89
N PRO A 145 -22.49 -3.54 12.50
CA PRO A 145 -23.89 -3.22 12.20
C PRO A 145 -24.10 -1.89 11.44
N ALA A 146 -25.32 -1.75 10.93
CA ALA A 146 -25.78 -0.89 9.82
C ALA A 146 -26.07 0.59 10.16
N ALA A 147 -26.17 1.38 9.08
CA ALA A 147 -26.30 2.84 9.03
C ALA A 147 -27.75 3.37 9.02
N GLU A 148 -27.95 4.61 9.50
CA GLU A 148 -29.07 5.51 9.16
C GLU A 148 -28.57 6.96 8.95
N ASP A 149 -29.37 7.71 8.17
CA ASP A 149 -29.05 8.93 7.40
C ASP A 149 -28.81 10.22 8.22
N ALA A 150 -28.09 11.18 7.63
CA ALA A 150 -27.73 12.45 8.25
C ALA A 150 -28.25 13.69 7.48
N GLU A 151 -28.88 14.60 8.23
CA GLU A 151 -29.20 15.97 7.83
C GLU A 151 -28.06 16.97 8.14
N ASP A 152 -28.14 18.07 7.39
CA ASP A 152 -27.26 19.24 7.26
C ASP A 152 -27.02 20.03 8.58
N GLN A 153 -25.83 20.64 8.75
CA GLN A 153 -25.66 21.90 9.52
C GLN A 153 -24.22 22.48 9.59
N THR A 154 -24.18 23.78 9.32
CA THR A 154 -23.14 24.76 9.64
C THR A 154 -23.22 25.22 11.11
N ALA A 155 -22.22 24.89 11.94
CA ALA A 155 -21.69 25.72 13.05
C ALA A 155 -20.54 25.02 13.80
N ASP A 156 -19.53 25.82 14.14
CA ASP A 156 -18.48 25.75 15.17
C ASP A 156 -17.64 24.46 15.37
N LEU A 157 -16.31 24.62 15.37
CA LEU A 157 -15.37 23.60 15.87
C LEU A 157 -15.65 23.30 17.35
N SER A 158 -16.19 24.26 18.11
CA SER A 158 -16.55 24.08 19.52
C SER A 158 -17.56 22.95 19.73
N ALA A 159 -18.58 22.84 18.88
CA ALA A 159 -19.58 21.77 18.95
C ALA A 159 -19.00 20.39 18.63
N PHE A 160 -18.03 20.31 17.71
CA PHE A 160 -17.30 19.07 17.46
C PHE A 160 -16.38 18.70 18.62
N VAL A 161 -15.74 19.68 19.27
CA VAL A 161 -14.84 19.42 20.40
C VAL A 161 -15.60 19.03 21.66
N GLN A 162 -16.83 19.51 21.84
CA GLN A 162 -17.67 19.19 22.99
C GLN A 162 -18.43 17.87 22.81
N GLY A 163 -18.70 17.21 23.95
CA GLY A 163 -19.49 15.96 24.01
C GLY A 163 -18.80 14.72 23.45
N ASP A 164 -19.48 13.60 23.55
CA ASP A 164 -18.95 12.26 23.28
C ASP A 164 -19.88 11.42 22.38
N ALA A 165 -20.73 12.08 21.59
CA ALA A 165 -21.59 11.40 20.62
C ALA A 165 -20.76 10.60 19.59
N GLU A 166 -21.17 9.37 19.31
CA GLU A 166 -20.63 8.56 18.22
C GLU A 166 -21.38 8.90 16.92
N ALA A 167 -20.74 9.71 16.08
CA ALA A 167 -21.34 10.24 14.85
C ALA A 167 -20.51 9.94 13.59
N PHE A 168 -19.40 9.20 13.73
CA PHE A 168 -18.45 8.95 12.64
C PHE A 168 -19.13 8.43 11.36
N SER A 169 -20.01 7.43 11.47
CA SER A 169 -20.68 6.81 10.31
C SER A 169 -21.76 7.70 9.67
N ALA A 170 -22.17 8.76 10.36
CA ALA A 170 -23.14 9.74 9.87
C ALA A 170 -22.47 10.92 9.15
N ARG A 171 -21.13 10.98 9.11
CA ARG A 171 -20.40 12.10 8.49
C ARG A 171 -20.27 11.94 6.97
N PRO A 172 -20.28 13.06 6.22
CA PRO A 172 -20.06 13.01 4.77
C PRO A 172 -18.69 12.44 4.43
N GLY A 173 -18.66 11.57 3.42
CA GLY A 173 -17.46 10.85 3.00
C GLY A 173 -17.19 9.57 3.78
N TYR A 174 -18.01 9.22 4.79
CA TYR A 174 -17.85 7.95 5.50
C TYR A 174 -17.93 6.77 4.52
N ASN A 175 -16.91 5.92 4.56
CA ASN A 175 -16.88 4.69 3.78
C ASN A 175 -17.43 3.52 4.61
N LYS A 176 -18.57 2.96 4.19
CA LYS A 176 -19.20 1.80 4.85
C LYS A 176 -18.36 0.53 4.75
N GLU A 177 -17.40 0.49 3.83
CA GLU A 177 -16.44 -0.61 3.69
C GLU A 177 -15.19 -0.42 4.55
N GLU A 178 -15.23 0.45 5.57
CA GLU A 178 -14.10 0.65 6.48
C GLU A 178 -13.71 -0.66 7.18
N HIS A 179 -12.44 -0.73 7.57
CA HIS A 179 -11.93 -1.79 8.43
C HIS A 179 -11.56 -1.22 9.80
N ARG A 180 -12.35 -1.56 10.83
CA ARG A 180 -12.13 -1.09 12.21
C ARG A 180 -11.55 -2.19 13.10
N TRP A 181 -10.46 -1.92 13.81
CA TRP A 181 -9.82 -2.89 14.71
C TRP A 181 -8.95 -2.23 15.79
N GLY A 182 -8.68 -2.97 16.87
CA GLY A 182 -7.77 -2.57 17.94
C GLY A 182 -7.98 -3.43 19.18
N HIS A 183 -7.09 -3.33 20.17
CA HIS A 183 -7.18 -4.07 21.42
C HIS A 183 -8.18 -3.46 22.42
N GLY A 184 -8.89 -2.40 22.04
CA GLY A 184 -9.86 -1.69 22.87
C GLY A 184 -9.20 -0.78 23.91
N GLY A 185 -10.01 -0.22 24.81
CA GLY A 185 -9.57 0.76 25.81
C GLY A 185 -9.58 2.20 25.31
N ALA A 186 -9.73 2.43 24.01
CA ALA A 186 -10.08 3.72 23.42
C ALA A 186 -11.03 3.50 22.23
N ALA A 187 -11.85 4.49 21.90
CA ALA A 187 -12.80 4.44 20.80
C ALA A 187 -12.81 5.75 20.01
N ILE A 188 -12.59 5.68 18.69
CA ILE A 188 -12.71 6.78 17.74
C ILE A 188 -14.20 7.00 17.43
N LEU A 189 -14.73 8.13 17.90
CA LEU A 189 -16.17 8.43 17.93
C LEU A 189 -16.66 9.23 16.73
N ASP A 190 -15.83 10.11 16.20
CA ASP A 190 -16.22 11.09 15.18
C ASP A 190 -15.00 11.61 14.43
N TYR A 191 -15.20 12.15 13.24
CA TYR A 191 -14.18 12.86 12.47
C TYR A 191 -14.73 14.15 11.87
N LEU A 192 -13.85 15.09 11.55
CA LEU A 192 -14.20 16.33 10.87
C LEU A 192 -13.09 16.70 9.90
N THR A 193 -13.43 16.92 8.64
CA THR A 193 -12.51 17.45 7.63
C THR A 193 -12.82 18.91 7.37
N ILE A 194 -11.81 19.78 7.40
CA ILE A 194 -11.94 21.20 7.04
C ILE A 194 -10.88 21.55 5.99
N SER A 195 -11.30 22.13 4.87
CA SER A 195 -10.38 22.69 3.87
C SER A 195 -10.93 24.00 3.35
N GLY A 196 -10.08 25.02 3.21
CA GLY A 196 -10.51 26.35 2.75
C GLY A 196 -11.57 27.02 3.65
N GLY A 197 -11.72 26.58 4.90
CA GLY A 197 -12.78 27.04 5.83
C GLY A 197 -14.12 26.30 5.69
N GLU A 198 -14.27 25.41 4.71
CA GLU A 198 -15.47 24.58 4.52
C GLU A 198 -15.34 23.27 5.31
N LYS A 199 -16.42 22.86 6.00
CA LYS A 199 -16.52 21.56 6.68
C LYS A 199 -17.03 20.51 5.68
N TYR A 200 -16.37 19.36 5.65
CA TYR A 200 -16.68 18.25 4.74
C TYR A 200 -16.82 18.68 3.28
N PRO A 201 -15.82 19.38 2.71
CA PRO A 201 -15.90 19.83 1.34
C PRO A 201 -16.12 18.63 0.40
N SER A 202 -17.09 18.76 -0.51
CA SER A 202 -17.38 17.73 -1.52
C SER A 202 -16.20 17.49 -2.49
N ARG A 203 -15.28 18.47 -2.57
CA ARG A 203 -14.04 18.44 -3.33
C ARG A 203 -13.02 19.33 -2.64
N VAL A 204 -11.82 18.81 -2.35
CA VAL A 204 -10.69 19.57 -1.81
C VAL A 204 -9.79 20.00 -2.96
N GLU A 205 -9.44 21.28 -3.06
CA GLU A 205 -8.46 21.72 -4.07
C GLU A 205 -7.06 21.14 -3.77
N GLY A 206 -6.37 20.65 -4.80
CA GLY A 206 -4.99 20.18 -4.66
C GLY A 206 -4.08 21.25 -4.06
N ASN A 207 -3.15 20.83 -3.21
CA ASN A 207 -2.28 21.68 -2.37
C ASN A 207 -3.01 22.54 -1.31
N ALA A 208 -4.34 22.52 -1.22
CA ALA A 208 -5.04 23.23 -0.15
C ALA A 208 -4.65 22.65 1.21
N LEU A 209 -4.36 23.56 2.15
CA LEU A 209 -4.10 23.19 3.54
C LEU A 209 -5.40 22.64 4.14
N THR A 210 -5.36 21.37 4.53
CA THR A 210 -6.54 20.63 4.97
C THR A 210 -6.31 20.07 6.36
N ASP A 211 -7.31 20.26 7.21
CA ASP A 211 -7.35 19.77 8.57
C ASP A 211 -8.22 18.53 8.68
N PHE A 212 -7.66 17.49 9.28
CA PHE A 212 -8.37 16.27 9.64
C PHE A 212 -8.40 16.15 11.15
N TYR A 213 -9.59 16.28 11.71
CA TYR A 213 -9.85 16.06 13.12
C TYR A 213 -10.46 14.69 13.35
N PHE A 214 -10.14 14.07 14.48
CA PHE A 214 -10.88 12.90 14.97
C PHE A 214 -10.95 12.90 16.48
N LYS A 215 -12.09 12.43 16.99
CA LYS A 215 -12.44 12.42 18.41
C LYS A 215 -12.28 11.02 18.98
N VAL A 216 -11.64 10.91 20.14
CA VAL A 216 -11.36 9.63 20.80
C VAL A 216 -11.80 9.69 22.26
N ARG A 217 -12.60 8.72 22.70
CA ARG A 217 -12.89 8.45 24.12
C ARG A 217 -11.94 7.39 24.64
N PHE A 218 -11.42 7.58 25.85
CA PHE A 218 -10.55 6.61 26.52
C PHE A 218 -11.32 5.93 27.65
N GLU A 219 -11.32 4.60 27.67
CA GLU A 219 -11.98 3.76 28.68
C GLU A 219 -11.02 3.35 29.81
N ARG A 220 -9.72 3.56 29.59
CA ARG A 220 -8.64 3.22 30.52
C ARG A 220 -7.61 4.34 30.56
N ASP A 221 -6.80 4.33 31.60
CA ASP A 221 -5.63 5.19 31.71
C ASP A 221 -4.53 4.72 30.76
N PHE A 222 -3.91 5.67 30.06
CA PHE A 222 -2.74 5.46 29.22
C PHE A 222 -1.72 6.56 29.46
N ASP A 223 -0.50 6.20 29.84
CA ASP A 223 0.58 7.16 30.07
C ASP A 223 1.26 7.64 28.77
N ALA A 224 1.06 6.89 27.68
CA ALA A 224 1.56 7.23 26.35
C ALA A 224 0.56 6.77 25.27
N ILE A 225 0.00 7.72 24.54
CA ILE A 225 -0.90 7.50 23.39
C ILE A 225 -0.34 8.15 22.13
N VAL A 226 -0.62 7.51 20.99
CA VAL A 226 -0.10 7.89 19.67
C VAL A 226 -1.26 7.87 18.66
N PRO A 227 -1.92 9.03 18.45
CA PRO A 227 -2.83 9.27 17.32
C PRO A 227 -2.11 9.07 15.99
N GLY A 228 -2.75 8.42 15.02
CA GLY A 228 -2.20 8.08 13.71
C GLY A 228 -3.15 8.42 12.56
N PHE A 229 -2.58 8.63 11.38
CA PHE A 229 -3.28 9.04 10.17
C PHE A 229 -2.68 8.37 8.93
N LEU A 230 -3.52 8.01 7.97
CA LEU A 230 -3.11 7.34 6.73
C LEU A 230 -3.91 7.84 5.53
N ILE A 231 -3.26 7.89 4.38
CA ILE A 231 -3.83 8.14 3.06
C ILE A 231 -3.47 6.99 2.12
N LYS A 232 -4.47 6.44 1.43
CA LYS A 232 -4.30 5.47 0.35
C LYS A 232 -5.04 5.89 -0.92
N THR A 233 -4.67 5.27 -2.04
CA THR A 233 -5.49 5.27 -3.27
C THR A 233 -6.71 4.36 -3.12
N LEU A 234 -7.71 4.49 -3.99
CA LEU A 234 -8.85 3.56 -4.07
C LEU A 234 -8.42 2.10 -4.35
N GLU A 235 -7.30 1.92 -5.05
CA GLU A 235 -6.74 0.60 -5.35
C GLU A 235 -5.98 -0.02 -4.16
N GLY A 236 -5.84 0.72 -3.05
CA GLY A 236 -5.14 0.30 -1.84
C GLY A 236 -3.66 0.68 -1.79
N GLY A 237 -3.18 1.50 -2.74
CA GLY A 237 -1.80 1.98 -2.74
C GLY A 237 -1.53 2.90 -1.55
N PHE A 238 -0.55 2.57 -0.72
CA PHE A 238 -0.15 3.40 0.43
C PHE A 238 0.55 4.67 -0.06
N LEU A 239 -0.02 5.85 0.24
CA LEU A 239 0.55 7.13 -0.20
C LEU A 239 1.29 7.86 0.91
N TYR A 240 0.67 7.99 2.07
CA TYR A 240 1.22 8.77 3.16
C TYR A 240 0.66 8.29 4.48
N GLY A 241 1.51 8.09 5.48
CA GLY A 241 1.08 7.81 6.84
C GLY A 241 1.96 8.55 7.83
N THR A 242 1.35 9.03 8.91
CA THR A 242 2.05 9.70 10.00
C THR A 242 1.36 9.40 11.33
N ASN A 243 1.97 9.85 12.41
CA ASN A 243 1.39 9.82 13.73
C ASN A 243 1.88 11.02 14.54
N SER A 244 1.27 11.27 15.70
CA SER A 244 1.61 12.41 16.55
C SER A 244 3.09 12.47 16.92
N TYR A 245 3.75 11.31 17.12
CA TYR A 245 5.17 11.25 17.45
C TYR A 245 6.04 11.70 16.26
N LEU A 246 5.81 11.16 15.07
CA LEU A 246 6.54 11.53 13.86
C LEU A 246 6.29 12.99 13.47
N SER A 247 5.04 13.45 13.52
CA SER A 247 4.67 14.81 13.10
C SER A 247 5.10 15.89 14.09
N SER A 248 5.28 15.56 15.37
CA SER A 248 5.78 16.49 16.39
C SER A 248 7.30 16.41 16.62
N GLU A 249 8.02 15.61 15.82
CA GLU A 249 9.44 15.30 16.05
C GLU A 249 9.73 14.74 17.46
N GLY A 250 8.80 13.93 17.97
CA GLY A 250 8.88 13.29 19.28
C GLY A 250 8.65 14.21 20.48
N ARG A 251 8.16 15.43 20.26
CA ARG A 251 7.96 16.44 21.31
C ARG A 251 6.62 16.27 22.05
N GLU A 252 5.63 15.64 21.44
CA GLU A 252 4.33 15.42 22.07
C GLU A 252 4.25 14.04 22.75
N MET A 253 4.40 14.05 24.06
CA MET A 253 4.06 12.93 24.94
C MET A 253 2.63 13.12 25.44
N LEU A 254 1.71 12.35 24.89
CA LEU A 254 0.29 12.43 25.21
C LEU A 254 -0.07 11.31 26.17
N ALA A 255 -0.82 11.64 27.22
CA ALA A 255 -1.46 10.67 28.12
C ALA A 255 -2.97 10.87 28.06
N ALA A 256 -3.75 9.88 28.49
CA ALA A 256 -5.19 10.00 28.66
C ALA A 256 -5.67 9.27 29.92
N LYS A 257 -6.74 9.77 30.53
CA LYS A 257 -7.40 9.13 31.66
C LYS A 257 -8.70 8.45 31.25
N ALA A 258 -9.09 7.43 32.00
CA ALA A 258 -10.38 6.76 31.82
C ALA A 258 -11.53 7.79 31.91
N GLY A 259 -12.45 7.75 30.94
CA GLY A 259 -13.55 8.69 30.77
C GLY A 259 -13.19 9.97 30.01
N GLU A 260 -11.92 10.24 29.74
CA GLU A 260 -11.50 11.43 29.00
C GLU A 260 -11.83 11.31 27.50
N VAL A 261 -12.22 12.42 26.89
CA VAL A 261 -12.41 12.55 25.45
C VAL A 261 -11.42 13.57 24.92
N LYS A 262 -10.64 13.19 23.91
CA LYS A 262 -9.67 14.06 23.24
C LYS A 262 -9.99 14.19 21.77
N VAL A 263 -9.67 15.35 21.21
CA VAL A 263 -9.73 15.61 19.77
C VAL A 263 -8.32 15.85 19.27
N PHE A 264 -7.93 15.10 18.25
CA PHE A 264 -6.64 15.23 17.58
C PHE A 264 -6.83 15.88 16.21
N ARG A 265 -5.80 16.59 15.74
CA ARG A 265 -5.79 17.28 14.45
C ARG A 265 -4.50 16.95 13.71
N PHE A 266 -4.63 16.58 12.44
CA PHE A 266 -3.53 16.58 11.49
C PHE A 266 -3.81 17.64 10.41
N THR A 267 -2.85 18.54 10.22
CA THR A 267 -2.90 19.58 9.19
C THR A 267 -1.86 19.28 8.13
N MET A 268 -2.25 19.23 6.87
CA MET A 268 -1.31 19.02 5.76
C MET A 268 -1.83 19.61 4.45
N PRO A 269 -0.95 20.02 3.52
CA PRO A 269 -1.35 20.28 2.15
C PRO A 269 -1.71 18.94 1.48
N LEU A 270 -2.88 18.85 0.84
CA LEU A 270 -3.19 17.69 0.00
C LEU A 270 -2.49 17.86 -1.36
N ALA A 271 -1.18 17.69 -1.38
CA ALA A 271 -0.33 17.73 -2.58
C ALA A 271 -0.53 16.47 -3.45
N LEU A 272 -1.78 16.15 -3.76
CA LEU A 272 -2.22 14.99 -4.51
C LEU A 272 -2.85 15.42 -5.83
N ASN A 273 -2.81 14.54 -6.82
CA ASN A 273 -3.45 14.80 -8.11
C ASN A 273 -4.98 14.67 -7.98
N GLU A 274 -5.69 15.00 -9.05
CA GLU A 274 -7.13 14.79 -9.10
C GLU A 274 -7.47 13.31 -8.94
N GLY A 275 -8.40 13.00 -8.02
CA GLY A 275 -8.80 11.65 -7.75
C GLY A 275 -9.46 11.46 -6.39
N HIS A 276 -9.77 10.20 -6.11
CA HIS A 276 -10.36 9.76 -4.85
C HIS A 276 -9.32 9.05 -3.99
N TYR A 277 -9.33 9.37 -2.70
CA TYR A 277 -8.36 8.88 -1.73
C TYR A 277 -9.08 8.42 -0.47
N LEU A 278 -8.53 7.37 0.16
CA LEU A 278 -9.04 6.78 1.37
C LEU A 278 -8.21 7.26 2.55
N ILE A 279 -8.88 7.78 3.57
CA ILE A 279 -8.27 8.26 4.81
C ILE A 279 -8.53 7.25 5.91
N SER A 280 -7.53 7.06 6.76
CA SER A 280 -7.67 6.28 7.98
C SER A 280 -7.23 7.03 9.21
N PHE A 281 -7.89 6.74 10.33
CA PHE A 281 -7.51 7.22 11.65
C PHE A 281 -7.11 6.06 12.54
N GLY A 282 -6.21 6.33 13.50
CA GLY A 282 -5.84 5.33 14.50
C GLY A 282 -5.44 5.97 15.81
N ILE A 283 -5.57 5.20 16.87
CA ILE A 283 -5.03 5.52 18.19
C ILE A 283 -4.33 4.26 18.71
N SER A 284 -3.08 4.42 19.13
CA SER A 284 -2.27 3.34 19.72
C SER A 284 -1.75 3.79 21.08
N SER A 285 -1.38 2.86 21.95
CA SER A 285 -0.61 3.14 23.16
C SER A 285 0.83 2.66 23.02
N GLY A 286 1.73 3.28 23.76
CA GLY A 286 3.16 2.97 23.75
C GLY A 286 4.02 4.19 23.47
N GLN A 287 5.32 4.05 23.70
CA GLN A 287 6.31 5.09 23.42
C GLN A 287 6.48 5.19 21.90
N GLY A 288 6.37 6.40 21.33
CA GLY A 288 6.28 6.60 19.87
C GLY A 288 7.43 6.04 19.03
N GLY A 289 8.60 5.82 19.61
CA GLY A 289 9.76 5.18 18.96
C GLY A 289 9.90 3.67 19.20
N GLY A 290 8.96 3.05 19.94
CA GLY A 290 8.96 1.62 20.29
C GLY A 290 7.80 0.86 19.66
N GLU A 291 7.55 -0.35 20.16
CA GLU A 291 6.40 -1.15 19.75
C GLU A 291 5.10 -0.48 20.23
N LEU A 292 4.17 -0.26 19.30
CA LEU A 292 2.88 0.38 19.57
C LEU A 292 1.78 -0.66 19.62
N THR A 293 0.94 -0.58 20.66
CA THR A 293 -0.26 -1.40 20.82
C THR A 293 -1.46 -0.67 20.23
N PRO A 294 -2.10 -1.18 19.15
CA PRO A 294 -3.29 -0.57 18.58
C PRO A 294 -4.46 -0.57 19.57
N LEU A 295 -5.07 0.58 19.85
CA LEU A 295 -6.25 0.66 20.73
C LEU A 295 -7.54 0.66 19.90
N ASP A 296 -7.60 1.52 18.88
CA ASP A 296 -8.68 1.58 17.88
C ASP A 296 -8.16 2.20 16.57
N ARG A 297 -8.45 1.59 15.44
CA ARG A 297 -8.01 1.99 14.10
C ARG A 297 -9.19 1.83 13.16
N ARG A 298 -9.48 2.86 12.38
CA ARG A 298 -10.53 2.91 11.37
C ARG A 298 -9.89 3.11 10.01
N TYR A 299 -9.53 2.00 9.37
CA TYR A 299 -8.88 1.97 8.07
C TYR A 299 -9.84 2.20 6.93
N ASP A 300 -9.36 2.99 5.96
CA ASP A 300 -10.06 3.31 4.72
C ASP A 300 -11.48 3.85 4.99
N SER A 301 -11.61 4.62 6.07
CA SER A 301 -12.89 4.98 6.71
C SER A 301 -13.51 6.25 6.17
N VAL A 302 -12.74 7.10 5.49
CA VAL A 302 -13.26 8.34 4.89
C VAL A 302 -12.74 8.49 3.45
N LEU A 303 -13.66 8.69 2.51
CA LEU A 303 -13.38 9.00 1.12
C LEU A 303 -13.24 10.51 0.94
N VAL A 304 -12.10 10.95 0.40
CA VAL A 304 -11.83 12.34 0.06
C VAL A 304 -11.64 12.46 -1.44
N HIS A 305 -12.33 13.43 -2.05
CA HIS A 305 -12.16 13.78 -3.46
C HIS A 305 -11.24 15.00 -3.56
N VAL A 306 -10.08 14.83 -4.20
CA VAL A 306 -9.14 15.91 -4.47
C VAL A 306 -9.33 16.38 -5.90
N GLY A 307 -9.46 17.69 -6.06
CA GLY A 307 -9.57 18.36 -7.34
C GLY A 307 -8.22 18.84 -7.85
N ARG A 308 -8.10 18.94 -9.17
CA ARG A 308 -6.91 19.51 -9.81
C ARG A 308 -6.75 21.01 -9.52
N ALA A 309 -5.65 21.39 -8.87
CA ALA A 309 -5.25 22.79 -8.74
C ALA A 309 -4.27 23.23 -9.84
N SER A 310 -3.34 22.35 -10.23
CA SER A 310 -2.34 22.60 -11.28
C SER A 310 -2.06 21.31 -12.07
N PRO A 311 -1.80 21.37 -13.40
CA PRO A 311 -1.50 20.18 -14.17
C PRO A 311 -0.08 19.66 -13.89
N PHE A 312 0.01 18.51 -13.23
CA PHE A 312 1.22 17.70 -13.16
C PHE A 312 0.93 16.23 -13.52
N TRP A 313 2.00 15.46 -13.76
CA TRP A 313 1.92 14.02 -13.99
C TRP A 313 2.34 13.26 -12.74
N GLY A 314 1.66 12.14 -12.46
CA GLY A 314 1.90 11.31 -11.28
C GLY A 314 0.86 11.57 -10.18
N MET A 315 1.16 11.10 -8.97
CA MET A 315 0.22 11.09 -7.85
C MET A 315 0.39 12.25 -6.88
N VAL A 316 1.61 12.73 -6.71
CA VAL A 316 2.00 13.74 -5.72
C VAL A 316 2.59 14.95 -6.42
N ASP A 317 2.17 16.14 -6.02
CA ASP A 317 2.77 17.39 -6.47
C ASP A 317 4.04 17.68 -5.64
N LEU A 318 5.21 17.54 -6.25
CA LEU A 318 6.50 17.83 -5.61
C LEU A 318 6.91 19.31 -5.75
N GLN A 319 6.03 20.17 -6.27
CA GLN A 319 6.21 21.62 -6.35
C GLN A 319 7.47 22.03 -7.12
N ALA A 320 7.70 21.40 -8.28
CA ALA A 320 8.87 21.68 -9.11
C ALA A 320 8.95 23.17 -9.50
N SER A 321 10.15 23.74 -9.37
CA SER A 321 10.48 25.06 -9.92
C SER A 321 11.35 24.89 -11.18
N PHE A 322 11.20 25.81 -12.14
CA PHE A 322 11.97 25.83 -13.38
C PHE A 322 12.80 27.11 -13.48
N GLY A 323 14.07 26.96 -13.84
CA GLY A 323 14.98 28.07 -14.10
C GLY A 323 15.87 27.79 -15.31
N VAL A 324 16.22 28.83 -16.05
CA VAL A 324 17.17 28.77 -17.17
C VAL A 324 18.48 29.41 -16.71
N ALA A 325 19.61 28.71 -16.88
CA ALA A 325 20.94 29.28 -16.71
C ALA A 325 21.52 29.59 -18.09
N GLU A 326 22.04 30.80 -18.28
CA GLU A 326 22.75 31.15 -19.51
C GLU A 326 24.09 30.41 -19.58
N ALA A 327 24.38 29.76 -20.71
CA ALA A 327 25.70 29.22 -20.98
C ALA A 327 26.64 30.39 -21.29
N GLY A 328 27.45 30.80 -20.32
CA GLY A 328 28.41 31.89 -20.51
C GLY A 328 29.33 31.60 -21.70
N SER A 329 29.42 32.54 -22.65
CA SER A 329 30.50 32.55 -23.63
C SER A 329 31.80 32.83 -22.89
N ALA A 330 32.73 31.87 -22.89
CA ALA A 330 34.10 32.14 -22.47
C ALA A 330 34.65 33.28 -23.36
N ASN A 331 34.89 34.45 -22.77
CA ASN A 331 35.54 35.56 -23.46
C ASN A 331 36.89 35.08 -24.01
N SER A 332 37.03 35.16 -25.33
CA SER A 332 38.30 35.10 -26.07
C SER A 332 39.19 36.29 -25.74
#